data_AF-A0A524RNW8-F1
#
_entry.id   AF-A0A524RNW8-F1
#
_cell.length_a   1.000
_cell.length_b   1.000
_cell.length_c   1.000
_cell.angle_alpha   90.00
_cell.angle_beta   90.00
_cell.angle_gamma   90.00
#
_symmetry.space_group_name_H-M   'P 1'
#
loop_
_entity.id
_entity.type
_entity.pdbx_description
1 polymer ?
#
loop_
_entity_poly.entity_id
_entity_poly.type
_entity_poly.pdbx_seq_one_letter_code
_entity_poly.pdbx_strand_id
1 'polypeptide(L)'
;MTRGHVILIGLGFLALGALGLALFQLAGLEDAQAGIWAEALLVLIVCGWVLSYALRVVKGNMTFMQMRRRYREGYDAAVDARVKASFEALSAQEQERLLREVGQVPEEGGTDVAAP
;
A
#
# COMPACT_ATOMS: atom_id res chain seq x y z
N MET A 1 16.48 -3.55 7.31
CA MET A 1 17.28 -2.89 8.36
C MET A 1 18.14 -3.94 9.06
N THR A 2 19.46 -3.78 9.08
CA THR A 2 20.36 -4.69 9.82
C THR A 2 20.55 -4.15 11.25
N ARG A 3 20.86 -5.01 12.21
CA ARG A 3 21.03 -4.63 13.63
C ARG A 3 22.01 -3.45 13.84
N GLY A 4 23.05 -3.35 13.01
CA GLY A 4 24.02 -2.25 13.07
C GLY A 4 23.47 -0.87 12.68
N HIS A 5 22.43 -0.81 11.85
CA HIS A 5 21.81 0.46 11.48
C HIS A 5 21.14 1.15 12.67
N VAL A 6 20.63 0.38 13.63
CA VAL A 6 19.97 0.94 14.83
C VAL A 6 21.00 1.66 15.71
N ILE A 7 22.19 1.09 15.89
CA ILE A 7 23.28 1.70 16.66
C ILE A 7 23.77 2.97 15.98
N LEU A 8 23.95 2.95 14.65
CA LEU A 8 24.36 4.13 13.89
C LEU A 8 23.34 5.27 13.99
N ILE A 9 22.04 4.95 13.94
CA ILE A 9 20.98 5.96 14.12
C ILE A 9 21.03 6.54 15.54
N GLY A 10 21.18 5.69 16.56
CA GLY A 10 21.31 6.14 17.95
C GLY A 10 22.52 7.05 18.16
N LEU A 11 23.68 6.70 17.61
CA LEU A 11 24.88 7.52 17.64
C LEU A 11 24.67 8.85 16.91
N GLY A 12 23.95 8.84 15.79
CA GLY A 12 23.58 10.03 15.04
C GLY A 12 22.73 11.00 15.87
N PHE A 13 21.72 10.51 16.59
CA PHE A 13 20.91 11.36 17.48
C PHE A 13 21.73 11.91 18.66
N LEU A 14 22.63 11.11 19.23
CA LEU A 14 23.53 11.58 20.29
C LEU A 14 24.42 12.72 19.79
N ALA A 15 25.04 12.55 18.62
CA ALA A 15 25.87 13.58 18.00
C ALA A 15 25.06 14.84 17.66
N LEU A 16 23.83 14.69 17.16
CA LEU A 16 22.94 15.80 16.86
C LEU A 16 22.57 16.60 18.13
N GLY A 17 22.31 15.93 19.24
CA GLY A 17 22.04 16.58 20.53
C GLY A 17 23.24 17.38 21.05
N ALA A 18 24.44 16.78 21.00
CA ALA A 18 25.68 17.46 21.40
C ALA A 18 25.98 18.67 20.50
N LEU A 19 25.74 18.55 19.20
CA LEU A 19 25.95 19.62 18.22
C LEU A 19 24.93 20.76 18.39
N GLY A 20 23.67 20.42 18.70
CA GLY A 20 22.65 21.41 19.05
C GLY A 20 23.06 22.23 20.28
N LEU A 21 23.50 21.58 21.35
CA LEU A 21 23.99 22.26 22.56
C LEU A 21 25.15 23.22 22.23
N ALA A 22 26.16 22.75 21.49
CA ALA A 22 27.31 23.56 21.10
C ALA A 22 26.92 24.78 20.24
N LEU A 23 25.99 24.62 19.30
CA LEU A 23 25.48 25.73 18.48
C LEU A 23 24.76 26.80 19.33
N PHE A 24 23.96 26.39 20.30
CA PHE A 24 23.25 27.33 21.19
C PHE A 24 24.22 28.04 22.15
N GLN A 25 25.24 27.35 22.67
CA GLN A 25 26.30 27.99 23.47
C GLN A 25 27.10 29.00 22.64
N LEU A 26 27.45 28.67 21.39
CA LEU A 26 28.13 29.61 20.48
C LEU A 26 27.27 30.83 20.13
N ALA A 27 25.95 30.70 20.17
CA ALA A 27 25.01 31.81 20.00
C ALA A 27 24.89 32.73 21.24
N GLY A 28 25.61 32.43 22.32
CA GLY A 28 25.68 33.28 23.53
C GLY A 28 24.58 33.02 24.56
N LEU A 29 23.89 31.88 24.47
CA LEU A 29 22.88 31.48 25.45
C LEU A 29 23.56 30.92 26.70
N GLU A 30 23.11 31.34 27.89
CA GLU A 30 23.51 30.70 29.14
C GLU A 30 23.13 29.21 29.12
N ASP A 31 23.93 28.36 29.78
CA ASP A 31 23.78 26.89 29.71
C ASP A 31 22.36 26.39 29.99
N ALA A 32 21.68 27.01 30.96
CA ALA A 32 20.29 26.68 31.29
C ALA A 32 19.31 27.04 30.15
N GLN A 33 19.52 28.16 29.48
CA GLN A 33 18.69 28.59 28.36
C GLN A 33 18.99 27.79 27.09
N ALA A 34 20.27 27.46 26.86
CA ALA A 34 20.71 26.61 25.75
C ALA A 34 20.07 25.21 25.83
N GLY A 35 20.00 24.63 27.04
CA GLY A 35 19.33 23.35 27.27
C GLY A 35 17.84 23.37 26.90
N ILE A 36 17.11 24.40 27.33
CA ILE A 36 15.67 24.57 27.04
C ILE A 36 15.43 24.70 25.53
N TRP A 37 16.25 25.48 24.82
CA TRP A 37 16.12 25.63 23.36
C TRP A 37 16.50 24.36 22.59
N ALA A 38 17.52 23.63 23.05
CA ALA A 38 17.89 22.35 22.46
C ALA A 38 16.76 21.32 22.62
N GLU A 39 16.14 21.25 23.80
CA GLU A 39 15.00 20.38 24.05
C GLU A 39 13.78 20.79 23.23
N ALA A 40 13.44 22.08 23.19
CA ALA A 40 12.33 22.60 22.37
C ALA A 40 12.52 22.27 20.88
N LEU A 41 13.75 22.41 20.36
CA LEU A 41 14.08 22.04 19.00
C LEU A 41 13.89 20.53 18.76
N LEU A 42 14.36 19.68 19.69
CA LEU A 42 14.20 18.23 19.59
C LEU A 42 12.73 17.82 19.61
N VAL A 43 11.92 18.44 20.47
CA VAL A 43 10.46 18.23 20.51
C VAL A 43 9.83 18.64 19.17
N LEU A 44 10.21 19.80 18.61
CA LEU A 44 9.71 20.23 17.29
C LEU A 44 10.09 19.26 16.17
N ILE A 45 11.30 18.70 16.18
CA ILE A 45 11.74 17.68 15.22
C ILE A 45 10.87 16.43 15.35
N VAL A 46 10.64 15.94 16.57
CA VAL A 46 9.79 14.77 16.82
C VAL A 46 8.35 15.04 16.40
N CYS A 47 7.79 16.20 16.74
CA CYS A 47 6.45 16.62 16.31
C CYS A 47 6.34 16.70 14.79
N GLY A 48 7.35 17.27 14.11
CA GLY A 48 7.41 17.30 12.65
C GLY A 48 7.49 15.90 12.05
N TRP A 49 8.26 14.99 12.66
CA TRP A 49 8.36 13.61 12.22
C TRP A 49 7.01 12.89 12.37
N VAL A 50 6.33 13.01 13.51
CA VAL A 50 4.99 12.45 13.75
C VAL A 50 3.98 13.03 12.75
N LEU A 51 3.98 14.35 12.57
CA LEU A 51 3.09 15.02 11.61
C LEU A 51 3.34 14.53 10.18
N SER A 52 4.59 14.22 9.81
CA SER A 52 4.91 13.64 8.51
C SER A 52 4.23 12.28 8.28
N TYR A 53 4.14 11.44 9.33
CA TYR A 53 3.40 10.18 9.27
C TYR A 53 1.89 10.43 9.20
N ALA A 54 1.36 11.34 10.02
CA ALA A 54 -0.06 11.70 9.99
C ALA A 54 -0.48 12.23 8.61
N LEU A 55 0.32 13.12 8.01
CA LEU A 55 0.10 13.63 6.66
C LEU A 55 0.22 12.53 5.60
N ARG A 56 1.10 11.55 5.77
CA ARG A 56 1.20 10.39 4.85
C ARG A 56 -0.06 9.53 4.89
N VAL A 57 -0.66 9.37 6.08
CA VAL A 57 -1.95 8.69 6.27
C VAL A 57 -3.06 9.47 5.57
N VAL A 58 -3.19 10.78 5.83
CA VAL A 58 -4.23 11.63 5.22
C VAL A 58 -4.08 11.72 3.70
N LYS A 59 -2.86 11.82 3.18
CA LYS A 59 -2.60 11.85 1.72
C LYS A 59 -2.92 10.53 1.01
N GLY A 60 -3.25 9.46 1.73
CA GLY A 60 -3.60 8.19 1.11
C GLY A 60 -2.43 7.56 0.34
N ASN A 61 -1.18 7.93 0.66
CA ASN A 61 0.03 7.20 0.24
C ASN A 61 0.13 5.87 1.00
N MET A 62 -0.97 5.11 1.02
CA MET A 62 -1.06 3.76 1.52
C MET A 62 -0.95 2.83 0.32
N THR A 63 0.23 2.23 0.21
CA THR A 63 0.63 1.25 -0.80
C THR A 63 -0.44 0.16 -1.01
N PHE A 64 -1.22 -0.19 0.01
CA PHE A 64 -2.22 -1.25 -0.06
C PHE A 64 -3.36 -0.97 -1.08
N MET A 65 -3.93 0.23 -1.08
CA MET A 65 -5.01 0.58 -2.03
C MET A 65 -4.50 0.66 -3.46
N GLN A 66 -3.29 1.18 -3.65
CA GLN A 66 -2.63 1.27 -4.95
C GLN A 66 -2.20 -0.12 -5.47
N MET A 67 -1.70 -0.98 -4.58
CA MET A 67 -1.29 -2.35 -4.90
C MET A 67 -2.49 -3.24 -5.26
N ARG A 68 -3.61 -3.13 -4.54
CA ARG A 68 -4.85 -3.85 -4.86
C ARG A 68 -5.41 -3.43 -6.21
N ARG A 69 -5.40 -2.12 -6.52
CA ARG A 69 -5.92 -1.60 -7.80
C ARG A 69 -5.08 -2.10 -8.98
N ARG A 70 -3.74 -2.01 -8.84
CA ARG A 70 -2.80 -2.44 -9.88
C ARG A 70 -2.78 -3.95 -10.08
N TYR A 71 -2.96 -4.74 -9.01
CA TYR A 71 -3.09 -6.19 -9.11
C TYR A 71 -4.38 -6.57 -9.84
N ARG A 72 -5.50 -5.92 -9.52
CA ARG A 72 -6.79 -6.17 -10.19
C ARG A 72 -6.76 -5.83 -11.67
N GLU A 73 -6.25 -4.65 -12.04
CA GLU A 73 -6.20 -4.21 -13.44
C GLU A 73 -5.31 -5.10 -14.34
N GLY A 74 -4.16 -5.56 -13.84
CA GLY A 74 -3.27 -6.43 -14.61
C GLY A 74 -3.69 -7.90 -14.64
N TYR A 75 -4.27 -8.39 -13.54
CA TYR A 75 -4.68 -9.79 -13.41
C TYR A 75 -5.98 -10.05 -14.16
N ASP A 76 -6.97 -9.16 -14.08
CA ASP A 76 -8.27 -9.34 -14.73
C ASP A 76 -8.09 -9.47 -16.25
N ALA A 77 -7.27 -8.62 -16.88
CA ALA A 77 -7.01 -8.68 -18.33
C ALA A 77 -6.29 -9.96 -18.76
N ALA A 78 -5.31 -10.43 -17.98
CA ALA A 78 -4.58 -11.66 -18.27
C ALA A 78 -5.43 -12.92 -18.06
N VAL A 79 -6.29 -12.91 -17.04
CA VAL A 79 -7.22 -14.00 -16.75
C VAL A 79 -8.31 -14.07 -17.81
N ASP A 80 -8.92 -12.94 -18.19
CA ASP A 80 -9.94 -12.89 -19.24
C ASP A 80 -9.40 -13.44 -20.56
N ALA A 81 -8.19 -13.02 -20.96
CA ALA A 81 -7.54 -13.53 -22.17
C ALA A 81 -7.31 -15.04 -22.11
N ARG A 82 -6.89 -15.58 -20.95
CA ARG A 82 -6.64 -17.01 -20.77
C ARG A 82 -7.93 -17.83 -20.78
N VAL A 83 -8.97 -17.34 -20.08
CA VAL A 83 -10.28 -18.00 -20.02
C VAL A 83 -10.89 -18.05 -21.42
N LYS A 84 -10.83 -16.94 -22.17
CA LYS A 84 -11.32 -16.89 -23.54
C LYS A 84 -10.57 -17.85 -24.47
N ALA A 85 -9.24 -17.86 -24.43
CA ALA A 85 -8.44 -18.77 -25.25
C ALA A 85 -8.70 -20.25 -24.90
N SER A 86 -8.94 -20.56 -23.62
CA SER A 86 -9.28 -21.91 -23.18
C SER A 86 -10.66 -22.33 -23.66
N PHE A 87 -11.62 -21.40 -23.71
CA PHE A 87 -12.96 -21.63 -24.26
C PHE A 87 -12.93 -21.85 -25.78
N GLU A 88 -12.19 -21.02 -26.52
CA GLU A 88 -12.05 -21.12 -27.98
C GLU A 88 -11.35 -22.42 -28.42
N ALA A 89 -10.52 -23.01 -27.57
CA ALA A 89 -9.84 -24.28 -27.83
C ALA A 89 -10.72 -25.53 -27.62
N LEU A 90 -11.90 -25.39 -27.00
CA LEU A 90 -12.85 -26.49 -26.79
C LEU A 90 -13.59 -26.84 -28.09
N SER A 91 -14.08 -28.07 -28.20
CA SER A 91 -14.94 -28.45 -29.33
C SER A 91 -16.28 -27.71 -29.29
N ALA A 92 -16.94 -27.56 -30.44
CA ALA A 92 -18.22 -26.84 -30.54
C ALA A 92 -19.32 -27.42 -29.62
N GLN A 93 -19.37 -28.76 -29.47
CA GLN A 93 -20.32 -29.42 -28.56
C GLN A 93 -20.04 -29.08 -27.08
N GLU A 94 -18.78 -29.00 -26.68
CA GLU A 94 -18.40 -28.65 -25.32
C GLU A 94 -18.66 -27.17 -25.02
N GLN A 95 -18.42 -26.29 -25.99
CA GLN A 95 -18.76 -24.86 -25.89
C GLN A 95 -20.26 -24.67 -25.69
N GLU A 96 -21.10 -25.33 -26.49
CA GLU A 96 -22.57 -25.26 -26.35
C GLU A 96 -23.05 -25.81 -25.00
N ARG A 97 -22.47 -26.92 -24.53
CA ARG A 97 -22.78 -27.47 -23.21
C ARG A 97 -22.48 -26.48 -22.08
N LEU A 98 -21.33 -25.81 -22.13
CA LEU A 98 -20.94 -24.81 -21.13
C LEU A 98 -21.81 -23.55 -21.19
N LEU A 99 -22.12 -23.06 -22.40
CA LEU A 99 -23.03 -21.92 -22.58
C LEU A 99 -24.44 -22.25 -22.07
N ARG A 100 -24.87 -23.50 -22.20
CA ARG A 100 -26.13 -23.99 -21.65
C ARG A 100 -26.11 -24.04 -20.11
N GLU A 101 -25.03 -24.54 -19.51
CA GLU A 101 -24.85 -24.56 -18.04
C GLU A 101 -24.87 -23.16 -17.41
N VAL A 102 -24.35 -22.15 -18.13
CA VAL A 102 -24.38 -20.73 -17.73
C VAL A 102 -25.72 -20.05 -18.10
N GLY A 103 -26.64 -20.76 -18.77
CA GLY A 103 -27.98 -20.27 -19.13
C GLY A 103 -28.02 -19.32 -20.32
N GLN A 104 -26.99 -19.30 -21.16
CA GLN A 104 -26.89 -18.44 -22.36
C GLN A 104 -27.51 -19.06 -23.61
N VAL A 105 -27.81 -20.37 -23.60
CA VAL A 105 -28.45 -21.11 -24.70
C VAL A 105 -29.66 -21.88 -24.15
N PRO A 106 -30.81 -21.92 -24.85
CA PRO A 106 -31.97 -22.71 -24.42
C PRO A 106 -31.62 -24.20 -24.28
N GLU A 107 -32.10 -24.84 -23.23
CA GLU A 107 -32.01 -26.30 -23.03
C GLU A 107 -32.74 -27.01 -24.18
N GLU A 108 -32.01 -27.53 -25.16
CA GLU A 108 -32.61 -28.44 -26.15
C GLU A 108 -33.01 -29.74 -25.45
N GLY A 109 -34.32 -29.93 -25.26
CA GLY A 109 -34.91 -31.07 -24.58
C GLY A 109 -36.08 -30.76 -23.64
N GLY A 110 -36.54 -29.52 -23.56
CA GLY A 110 -37.79 -29.17 -22.86
C GLY A 110 -38.99 -29.73 -23.62
N THR A 111 -39.41 -30.94 -23.22
CA THR A 111 -40.67 -31.57 -23.61
C THR A 111 -41.81 -30.56 -23.68
N ASP A 112 -42.52 -30.61 -24.80
CA ASP A 112 -43.95 -30.38 -24.86
C ASP A 112 -44.61 -31.01 -23.62
N VAL A 113 -44.94 -30.19 -22.64
CA VAL A 113 -46.03 -30.47 -21.72
C VAL A 113 -47.02 -29.34 -21.93
N ALA A 114 -47.80 -29.52 -22.98
CA ALA A 114 -49.14 -28.98 -23.07
C ALA A 114 -49.90 -29.13 -21.73
N ALA A 115 -50.61 -28.04 -21.42
CA ALA A 115 -51.92 -27.99 -20.75
C ALA A 115 -51.95 -28.14 -19.21
N PRO A 116 -52.99 -27.61 -18.53
CA PRO A 116 -54.24 -27.01 -19.03
C PRO A 116 -54.31 -25.47 -19.06
#